data_AF-A0A815UA82-F1
#
_entry.id   AF-A0A815UA82-F1
#
_cell.length_a   1.000
_cell.length_b   1.000
_cell.length_c   1.000
_cell.angle_alpha   90.00
_cell.angle_beta   90.00
_cell.angle_gamma   90.00
#
_symmetry.space_group_name_H-M   'P 1'
#
loop_
_entity.id
_entity.type
_entity.pdbx_description
1 polymer ?
#
loop_
_entity_poly.entity_id
_entity_poly.type
_entity_poly.pdbx_seq_one_letter_code
_entity_poly.pdbx_strand_id
1 'polypeptide(L)' 'MIPPNLLVNPGAESGSLADWTQTTSSHAIVDSNEAFNSGFKPYSGSYCFTGEYGPGSPSRLVQNVQLLN' A
#
# COMPACT_ATOMS: atom_id res chain seq x y z
N MET A 1 4.72 -23.40 12.27
CA MET A 1 5.29 -22.08 11.94
C MET A 1 4.38 -21.42 10.93
N ILE A 2 3.97 -20.18 11.16
CA ILE A 2 3.30 -19.38 10.13
C ILE A 2 4.40 -18.89 9.18
N PRO A 3 4.26 -19.03 7.85
CA PRO A 3 5.25 -18.48 6.93
C PRO A 3 5.41 -16.97 7.18
N PRO A 4 6.63 -16.42 7.09
CA PRO A 4 6.79 -14.96 7.05
C PRO A 4 5.96 -14.41 5.89
N ASN A 5 5.46 -13.18 6.04
CA ASN A 5 4.70 -12.53 4.97
C ASN A 5 5.52 -12.54 3.69
N LEU A 6 4.93 -13.04 2.60
CA LEU A 6 5.61 -13.16 1.30
C LEU A 6 5.68 -11.84 0.56
N LEU A 7 4.87 -10.87 0.98
CA LEU A 7 4.88 -9.53 0.43
C LEU A 7 6.06 -8.74 1.00
N VAL A 8 6.71 -7.98 0.13
CA VAL A 8 7.63 -6.90 0.51
C VAL A 8 6.79 -5.67 0.84
N ASN A 9 7.09 -5.04 1.98
CA ASN A 9 6.41 -3.84 2.46
C ASN A 9 4.85 -3.98 2.52
N PRO A 10 4.31 -5.02 3.19
CA PRO A 10 2.86 -5.27 3.25
C PRO A 10 2.08 -4.24 4.06
N GLY A 11 2.77 -3.49 4.93
CA GLY A 11 2.17 -2.48 5.81
C GLY A 11 2.40 -1.04 5.35
N ALA A 12 3.01 -0.81 4.19
CA ALA A 12 3.43 0.52 3.72
C ALA A 12 4.52 1.22 4.57
N GLU A 13 5.12 0.53 5.54
CA GLU A 13 6.05 1.10 6.52
C GLU A 13 7.38 1.59 5.93
N SER A 14 7.67 1.33 4.65
CA SER A 14 8.78 2.01 3.96
C SER A 14 8.47 3.48 3.62
N GLY A 15 7.22 3.94 3.82
CA GLY A 15 6.76 5.28 3.46
C GLY A 15 6.61 5.50 1.95
N SER A 16 6.73 4.45 1.14
CA SER A 16 6.78 4.53 -0.31
C SER A 16 6.10 3.33 -0.99
N LEU A 17 5.70 3.53 -2.24
CA LEU A 17 5.16 2.49 -3.12
C LEU A 17 6.23 1.81 -3.99
N ALA A 18 7.53 2.02 -3.73
CA ALA A 18 8.62 1.49 -4.56
C ALA A 18 8.57 -0.04 -4.75
N ASP A 19 8.08 -0.79 -3.76
CA ASP A 19 7.94 -2.26 -3.81
C ASP A 19 6.62 -2.72 -4.46
N TRP A 20 5.81 -1.78 -4.96
CA TRP A 20 4.48 -2.02 -5.50
C TRP A 20 4.34 -1.44 -6.90
N THR A 21 3.72 -2.20 -7.81
CA THR A 21 3.37 -1.69 -9.14
C THR A 21 1.96 -1.11 -9.13
N GLN A 22 1.81 0.14 -9.59
CA GLN A 22 0.51 0.76 -9.84
C GLN A 22 0.05 0.50 -11.29
N THR A 23 -1.17 0.00 -11.49
CA THR A 23 -1.59 -0.51 -12.82
C THR A 23 -2.41 0.44 -13.69
N THR A 24 -3.02 1.50 -13.16
CA THR A 24 -4.06 2.26 -13.89
C THR A 24 -3.97 3.76 -13.64
N SER A 25 -4.12 4.18 -12.40
CA SER A 25 -4.07 5.57 -11.97
C SER A 25 -3.09 5.72 -10.82
N SER A 26 -2.34 6.83 -10.82
CA SER A 26 -1.33 7.16 -9.80
C SER A 26 -1.93 7.66 -8.48
N HIS A 27 -3.18 7.29 -8.19
CA HIS A 27 -3.93 7.83 -7.06
C HIS A 27 -3.74 7.04 -5.77
N ALA A 28 -3.15 5.84 -5.84
CA ALA A 28 -2.71 5.17 -4.63
C ALA A 28 -1.48 5.90 -4.08
N ILE A 29 -1.44 6.10 -2.77
CA ILE A 29 -0.34 6.75 -2.06
C ILE A 29 -0.08 6.00 -0.76
N VAL A 30 1.07 6.29 -0.16
CA VAL A 30 1.31 5.97 1.25
C VAL A 30 1.05 7.23 2.04
N ASP A 31 0.12 7.16 2.99
CA ASP A 31 -0.14 8.25 3.92
C ASP A 31 0.60 8.00 5.23
N SER A 32 1.08 9.06 5.85
CA SER A 32 1.93 9.05 7.04
C SER A 32 1.21 9.68 8.22
N ASN A 33 0.11 9.05 8.66
CA ASN A 33 -0.71 9.53 9.77
C ASN A 33 -1.14 11.00 9.55
N GLU A 34 -2.18 11.19 8.72
CA GLU A 34 -2.92 12.45 8.54
C GLU A 34 -2.42 13.42 7.45
N ALA A 35 -1.43 13.06 6.63
CA ALA A 35 -0.93 13.97 5.59
C ALA A 35 -1.94 14.15 4.44
N PHE A 36 -2.72 13.11 4.11
CA PHE A 36 -3.80 13.21 3.13
C PHE A 36 -5.14 13.64 3.76
N ASN A 37 -5.42 13.18 4.98
CA ASN A 37 -6.63 13.55 5.72
C ASN A 37 -6.44 13.33 7.22
N SER A 38 -6.75 14.36 8.03
CA SER A 38 -6.61 14.40 9.50
C SER A 38 -7.46 13.40 10.31
N GLY A 39 -8.06 12.40 9.66
CA GLY A 39 -8.80 11.32 10.30
C GLY A 39 -8.25 9.93 10.01
N PHE A 40 -7.20 9.80 9.19
CA PHE A 40 -6.62 8.49 8.85
C PHE A 40 -5.74 7.95 9.97
N LYS A 41 -6.09 6.77 10.48
CA LYS A 41 -5.37 6.07 11.54
C LYS A 41 -4.89 4.71 11.01
N PRO A 42 -3.58 4.54 10.77
CA PRO A 42 -3.03 3.22 10.45
C PRO A 42 -3.47 2.19 11.51
N TYR A 43 -3.80 0.98 11.07
CA TYR A 43 -4.16 -0.10 12.00
C TYR A 43 -2.98 -0.47 12.91
N SER A 44 -1.77 -0.40 12.37
CA SER A 44 -0.49 -0.57 13.06
C SER A 44 0.56 0.30 12.38
N GLY A 45 1.66 0.59 13.08
CA GLY A 45 2.79 1.32 12.48
C GLY A 45 2.52 2.81 12.28
N SER A 46 3.25 3.42 11.36
CA SER A 46 3.20 4.87 11.10
C SER A 46 2.59 5.22 9.75
N TYR A 47 2.45 4.25 8.85
CA TYR A 47 2.01 4.47 7.48
C TYR A 47 0.84 3.57 7.11
N CYS A 48 0.08 3.96 6.09
CA CYS A 48 -0.92 3.08 5.50
C CYS A 48 -1.11 3.36 4.01
N PHE A 49 -1.59 2.35 3.28
CA PHE A 49 -2.04 2.54 1.91
C PHE A 49 -3.38 3.29 1.91
N THR A 50 -3.46 4.31 1.08
CA THR A 50 -4.72 4.98 0.78
C THR A 50 -4.79 5.31 -0.71
N GLY A 51 -5.97 5.66 -1.19
CA GLY A 51 -6.20 6.03 -2.58
C GLY A 51 -7.61 6.56 -2.77
N GLU A 52 -7.76 7.46 -3.73
CA GLU A 52 -9.06 8.07 -4.00
C GLU A 52 -10.04 7.07 -4.64
N TYR A 53 -11.28 7.06 -4.14
CA TYR A 53 -12.43 6.48 -4.84
C TYR A 53 -13.09 7.58 -5.67
N GLY A 54 -12.72 7.70 -6.95
CA GLY A 54 -13.32 8.61 -7.91
C GLY A 54 -14.06 7.86 -9.04
N PRO A 55 -14.92 8.54 -9.83
CA PRO A 55 -15.56 7.94 -11.01
C PRO A 55 -14.50 7.66 -12.09
N GLY A 56 -13.88 6.48 -12.00
CA GLY A 56 -12.79 6.03 -12.86
C GLY A 56 -12.33 4.63 -12.46
N SER A 57 -11.48 4.01 -13.28
CA SER A 57 -10.91 2.69 -12.95
C SER A 57 -10.12 2.78 -11.63
N PRO A 58 -10.39 1.91 -10.63
CA PRO A 58 -9.71 1.96 -9.35
C PRO A 58 -8.21 1.74 -9.54
N SER A 59 -7.38 2.47 -8.79
CA SER A 59 -5.95 2.18 -8.67
C SER A 59 -5.78 0.80 -8.04
N ARG A 60 -4.80 0.03 -8.52
CA ARG A 60 -4.44 -1.27 -7.93
C ARG A 60 -2.95 -1.27 -7.63
N LEU A 61 -2.60 -1.73 -6.43
CA LEU A 61 -1.23 -2.07 -6.05
C LEU A 61 -1.04 -3.56 -6.27
N VAL A 62 -0.03 -3.91 -7.06
CA VAL A 62 0.28 -5.29 -7.45
C VAL A 62 1.71 -5.62 -7.06
N GLN A 63 1.91 -6.81 -6.51
CA GLN A 63 3.21 -7.40 -6.28
C GLN A 63 3.18 -8.87 -6.68
N ASN A 64 4.20 -9.31 -7.41
CA ASN A 64 4.39 -10.72 -7.70
C ASN A 64 5.15 -11.35 -6.54
N VAL A 65 4.62 -12.44 -5.99
CA VAL A 65 5.28 -13.20 -4.91
C VAL A 65 5.90 -14.48 -5.48
N GLN A 66 7.10 -14.83 -5.01
CA GLN A 66 7.72 -16.12 -5.31
C GLN A 66 7.41 -17.09 -4.17
N LEU A 67 6.81 -18.23 -4.51
CA LEU A 67 6.42 -19.24 -3.53
C LEU A 67 7.56 -20.23 -3.23
N LEU A 68 8.37 -20.53 -4.24
CA LEU A 68 9.54 -21.41 -4.21
C LEU A 68 10.46 -20.98 -5.36
N ASN A 69 11.75 -21.28 -5.23
CA ASN A 69 12.72 -21.20 -6.33
C ASN A 69 12.54 -22.37 -7.30
#